data_AF-A0YDB1-F1
#
_entry.id   AF-A0YDB1-F1
#
_cell.length_a   1.000
_cell.length_b   1.000
_cell.length_c   1.000
_cell.angle_alpha   90.00
_cell.angle_beta   90.00
_cell.angle_gamma   90.00
#
_symmetry.space_group_name_H-M   'P 1'
#
loop_
_entity.id
_entity.type
_entity.pdbx_description
1 polymer ?
#
loop_
_entity_poly.entity_id
_entity_poly.type
_entity_poly.pdbx_seq_one_letter_code
_entity_poly.pdbx_strand_id
1 'polypeptide(L)'
;MFIEVKKNPQVYLQHNGMDNQYLAPVTSSFRINLGLIAEVSTYSIKEKKIKKTLDGMDFEIPVGTHLIHLEMSYTHTSHKAGKGIANEHTINERFFYKLFFLSEAHDEYVRLRNILDRQTLA
;
A
#
# COMPACT_ATOMS: atom_id res chain seq x y z
N MET A 1 1.03 -10.28 13.70
CA MET A 1 0.70 -11.25 12.63
C MET A 1 1.06 -10.62 11.29
N PHE A 2 1.54 -11.39 10.32
CA PHE A 2 1.92 -10.87 9.01
C PHE A 2 0.95 -11.37 7.92
N ILE A 3 0.62 -10.51 6.96
CA ILE A 3 -0.04 -10.90 5.71
C ILE A 3 0.99 -10.88 4.58
N GLU A 4 1.04 -11.94 3.80
CA GLU A 4 1.86 -11.99 2.59
C GLU A 4 1.04 -11.46 1.40
N VAL A 5 1.61 -10.51 0.68
CA VAL A 5 1.19 -10.10 -0.67
C VAL A 5 2.06 -10.90 -1.64
N LYS A 6 1.45 -11.74 -2.47
CA LYS A 6 2.21 -12.59 -3.39
C LYS A 6 2.69 -11.78 -4.59
N LYS A 7 3.82 -12.19 -5.18
CA LYS A 7 4.23 -11.72 -6.50
C LYS A 7 3.07 -11.88 -7.49
N ASN A 8 2.60 -10.77 -8.03
CA ASN A 8 1.55 -10.75 -9.04
C ASN A 8 1.76 -9.52 -9.93
N PRO A 9 2.01 -9.69 -11.25
CA PRO A 9 2.24 -8.57 -12.16
C PRO A 9 1.03 -7.66 -12.34
N GLN A 10 -0.17 -8.13 -11.95
CA GLN A 10 -1.43 -7.39 -12.02
C GLN A 10 -1.78 -6.69 -10.69
N VAL A 11 -0.85 -6.73 -9.72
CA VAL A 11 -0.95 -5.97 -8.47
C VAL A 11 0.12 -4.90 -8.46
N TYR A 12 -0.28 -3.68 -8.12
CA TYR A 12 0.61 -2.53 -8.03
C TYR A 12 0.59 -1.95 -6.62
N LEU A 13 1.71 -1.35 -6.23
CA LEU A 13 1.93 -0.73 -4.94
C LEU A 13 2.21 0.76 -5.12
N GLN A 14 1.67 1.56 -4.19
CA GLN A 14 2.07 2.93 -3.95
C GLN A 14 2.26 3.14 -2.45
N HIS A 15 3.30 3.87 -2.07
CA HIS A 15 3.52 4.30 -0.70
C HIS A 15 3.92 5.78 -0.65
N ASN A 16 3.91 6.36 0.54
CA ASN A 16 4.23 7.78 0.79
C ASN A 16 5.61 8.26 0.31
N GLY A 17 6.60 7.36 0.23
CA GLY A 17 7.93 7.65 -0.30
C GLY A 17 8.00 7.77 -1.83
N MET A 18 6.90 7.46 -2.52
CA MET A 18 6.76 7.63 -3.96
C MET A 18 5.96 8.90 -4.26
N ASP A 19 6.25 9.56 -5.39
CA ASP A 19 5.32 10.56 -5.91
C ASP A 19 3.98 9.90 -6.27
N ASN A 20 2.87 10.58 -5.97
CA ASN A 20 1.50 10.13 -6.15
C ASN A 20 1.18 9.74 -7.59
N GLN A 21 1.95 10.18 -8.57
CA GLN A 21 1.81 9.77 -9.97
C GLN A 21 2.34 8.36 -10.26
N TYR A 22 3.24 7.81 -9.44
CA TYR A 22 3.88 6.52 -9.70
C TYR A 22 3.17 5.34 -9.06
N LEU A 23 3.26 4.20 -9.76
CA LEU A 23 2.88 2.87 -9.30
C LEU A 23 4.03 1.89 -9.55
N ALA A 24 4.31 1.07 -8.55
CA ALA A 24 5.30 0.00 -8.63
C ALA A 24 4.61 -1.36 -8.82
N PRO A 25 4.92 -2.14 -9.86
CA PRO A 25 4.38 -3.50 -9.97
C PRO A 25 4.93 -4.39 -8.84
N VAL A 26 4.12 -5.31 -8.32
CA VAL A 26 4.54 -6.27 -7.29
C VAL A 26 5.31 -7.41 -7.94
N THR A 27 6.61 -7.18 -8.16
CA THR A 27 7.53 -8.11 -8.83
C THR A 27 8.09 -9.20 -7.91
N SER A 28 7.93 -9.06 -6.60
CA SER A 28 8.33 -10.03 -5.58
C SER A 28 7.29 -10.06 -4.46
N SER A 29 7.16 -11.22 -3.79
CA SER A 29 6.28 -11.32 -2.62
C SER A 29 6.87 -10.54 -1.46
N PHE A 30 6.00 -9.87 -0.69
CA PHE A 30 6.41 -9.17 0.52
C PHE A 30 5.37 -9.37 1.63
N ARG A 31 5.74 -9.01 2.85
CA ARG A 31 4.89 -9.20 4.03
C ARG A 31 4.61 -7.87 4.70
N ILE A 32 3.35 -7.66 5.06
CA ILE A 32 2.91 -6.50 5.83
C ILE A 32 2.58 -6.97 7.25
N ASN A 33 3.09 -6.26 8.25
CA ASN A 33 2.75 -6.54 9.64
C ASN A 33 1.38 -5.96 9.96
N LEU A 34 0.39 -6.83 10.17
CA LEU A 34 -0.99 -6.45 10.46
C LEU A 34 -1.13 -5.73 11.81
N GLY A 35 -0.26 -6.04 12.78
CA GLY A 35 -0.27 -5.36 14.08
C GLY A 35 0.18 -3.90 14.02
N LEU A 36 0.71 -3.45 12.88
CA LEU A 36 1.11 -2.07 12.66
C LEU A 36 0.13 -1.32 11.76
N ILE A 37 -0.97 -1.94 11.32
CA ILE A 37 -2.00 -1.29 10.54
C ILE A 37 -2.93 -0.55 11.51
N ALA A 38 -3.10 0.75 11.32
CA ALA A 38 -4.03 1.56 12.08
C ALA A 38 -5.42 1.57 11.44
N GLU A 39 -5.49 1.74 10.12
CA GLU A 39 -6.75 1.85 9.38
C GLU A 39 -6.68 1.10 8.05
N VAL A 40 -7.81 0.52 7.64
CA VAL A 40 -7.97 -0.18 6.36
C VAL A 40 -9.15 0.43 5.62
N SER A 41 -8.89 0.91 4.40
CA SER A 41 -9.91 1.42 3.50
C SER A 41 -9.91 0.64 2.20
N THR A 42 -11.09 0.22 1.74
CA THR A 42 -11.24 -0.55 0.51
C THR A 42 -12.26 0.11 -0.42
N TYR A 43 -11.89 0.30 -1.68
CA TYR A 43 -12.78 0.91 -2.68
C TYR A 43 -12.40 0.47 -4.09
N SER A 44 -13.29 0.72 -5.05
CA SER A 44 -13.04 0.49 -6.47
C SER A 44 -12.90 1.80 -7.22
N ILE A 45 -12.04 1.78 -8.24
CA ILE A 45 -11.84 2.90 -9.15
C ILE A 45 -13.06 3.03 -10.08
N LYS A 46 -13.73 4.19 -10.04
CA LYS A 46 -14.96 4.48 -10.82
C LYS A 46 -14.71 5.12 -12.19
N GLU A 47 -13.53 5.68 -12.39
CA GLU A 47 -13.14 6.41 -13.59
C GLU A 47 -11.72 6.00 -13.99
N LYS A 48 -11.41 6.05 -15.29
CA LYS A 48 -10.05 5.75 -15.75
C LYS A 48 -9.08 6.76 -15.16
N LYS A 49 -7.96 6.27 -14.62
CA LYS A 49 -6.89 7.13 -14.08
C LYS A 49 -5.58 6.83 -14.78
N ILE A 50 -4.85 7.86 -15.16
CA ILE A 50 -3.50 7.72 -15.71
C ILE A 50 -2.51 7.87 -14.54
N LYS A 51 -1.63 6.89 -14.41
CA LYS A 51 -0.45 6.90 -13.54
C LYS A 51 0.79 6.65 -14.38
N LYS A 52 1.95 6.61 -13.74
CA LYS A 52 3.22 6.24 -14.35
C LYS A 52 3.76 4.99 -13.69
N THR A 53 4.36 4.11 -14.50
CA THR A 53 5.23 3.05 -13.98
C THR A 53 6.55 3.66 -13.47
N LEU A 54 7.35 2.86 -12.76
CA LEU A 54 8.67 3.30 -12.28
C LEU A 54 9.61 3.73 -13.42
N ASP A 55 9.40 3.20 -14.62
CA ASP A 55 10.17 3.57 -15.83
C ASP A 55 9.67 4.88 -16.47
N GLY A 56 8.68 5.55 -15.86
CA GLY A 56 8.14 6.83 -16.32
C GLY A 56 7.07 6.73 -17.42
N MET A 57 6.82 5.53 -17.93
CA MET A 57 5.79 5.26 -18.94
C MET A 57 4.39 5.40 -18.34
N ASP A 58 3.48 5.97 -19.12
CA ASP A 58 2.08 6.11 -18.74
C ASP A 58 1.40 4.74 -18.62
N PHE A 59 0.58 4.62 -17.60
CA PHE A 59 -0.13 3.41 -17.24
C PHE A 59 -1.58 3.76 -16.92
N GLU A 60 -2.50 3.19 -17.69
CA GLU A 60 -3.93 3.36 -17.45
C GLU A 60 -4.39 2.37 -16.37
N ILE A 61 -4.94 2.90 -15.27
CA ILE A 61 -5.69 2.12 -14.31
C ILE A 61 -7.13 1.98 -14.83
N PRO A 62 -7.57 0.77 -15.19
CA PRO A 62 -8.92 0.54 -15.67
C PRO A 62 -9.95 0.71 -14.55
N VAL A 63 -11.17 1.07 -14.96
CA VAL A 63 -12.35 1.08 -14.09
C VAL A 63 -12.60 -0.33 -13.55
N GLY A 64 -13.04 -0.43 -12.29
CA GLY A 64 -13.24 -1.71 -11.61
C GLY A 64 -12.00 -2.24 -10.88
N THR A 65 -10.83 -1.62 -11.06
CA THR A 65 -9.65 -1.90 -10.22
C THR A 65 -10.01 -1.74 -8.75
N HIS A 66 -9.76 -2.79 -7.96
CA HIS A 66 -9.97 -2.75 -6.52
C HIS A 66 -8.72 -2.19 -5.84
N LEU A 67 -8.93 -1.41 -4.78
CA LEU A 67 -7.87 -0.82 -4.00
C LEU A 67 -8.01 -1.20 -2.53
N ILE A 68 -6.90 -1.61 -1.93
CA ILE A 68 -6.76 -1.71 -0.48
C ILE A 68 -5.75 -0.66 -0.03
N HIS A 69 -6.21 0.31 0.75
CA HIS A 69 -5.39 1.35 1.36
C HIS A 69 -5.18 1.01 2.84
N LEU A 70 -3.92 0.80 3.20
CA LEU A 70 -3.48 0.48 4.54
C LEU A 70 -2.76 1.69 5.12
N GLU A 71 -3.36 2.34 6.11
CA GLU A 71 -2.67 3.34 6.89
C GLU A 71 -1.97 2.67 8.05
N MET A 72 -0.66 2.87 8.16
CA MET A 72 0.17 2.28 9.21
C MET A 72 0.15 3.18 10.45
N SER A 73 0.29 2.58 11.63
CA SER A 73 0.45 3.26 12.90
C SER A 73 1.74 4.10 12.93
N TYR A 74 1.74 5.18 13.71
CA TYR A 74 2.89 6.07 13.89
C TYR A 74 4.17 5.37 14.39
N THR A 75 4.01 4.25 15.10
CA THR A 75 5.15 3.46 15.60
C THR A 75 5.92 2.75 14.49
N HIS A 76 5.35 2.67 13.28
CA HIS A 76 5.96 2.01 12.13
C HIS A 76 7.15 2.79 11.55
N THR A 77 7.13 4.12 11.62
CA THR A 77 8.13 5.00 11.01
C THR A 77 8.51 6.14 11.96
N SER A 78 9.10 5.75 13.09
CA SER A 78 9.83 6.68 13.95
C SER A 78 11.27 6.78 13.45
N HIS A 79 11.66 7.95 12.96
CA HIS A 79 13.04 8.23 12.60
C HIS A 79 13.56 9.41 13.42
N LYS A 80 14.84 9.35 13.78
CA LYS A 80 15.50 10.45 14.49
C LYS A 80 15.90 11.52 13.47
N ALA A 81 15.29 12.68 13.56
CA ALA A 81 15.74 13.85 12.80
C ALA A 81 16.88 14.55 13.55
N GLY A 82 17.94 14.91 12.84
CA GLY A 82 19.07 15.65 13.42
C GLY A 82 19.95 14.83 14.37
N LYS A 83 20.36 13.62 13.95
CA LYS A 83 21.27 12.78 14.75
C LYS A 83 22.58 13.53 15.04
N GLY A 84 22.82 13.91 16.30
CA GLY A 84 24.04 14.60 16.74
C GLY A 84 24.00 16.14 16.80
N ILE A 85 22.83 16.77 16.76
CA ILE A 85 22.64 18.22 17.00
C ILE A 85 21.70 18.46 18.18
N ALA A 86 21.80 19.65 18.81
CA ALA A 86 21.09 20.00 20.05
C ALA A 86 19.55 19.90 19.98
N ASN A 87 18.96 19.86 18.78
CA ASN A 87 17.52 19.73 18.53
C ASN A 87 17.15 18.36 17.91
N GLU A 88 17.85 17.28 18.31
CA GLU A 88 17.48 15.91 17.93
C GLU A 88 16.06 15.60 18.44
N HIS A 89 15.15 15.29 17.54
CA HIS A 89 13.78 14.92 17.88
C HIS A 89 13.30 13.75 17.03
N THR A 90 12.32 13.02 17.55
CA THR A 90 11.71 11.90 16.82
C THR A 90 10.57 12.45 15.99
N ILE A 91 10.62 12.23 14.67
CA ILE A 91 9.51 12.52 13.78
C ILE A 91 8.71 11.23 13.62
N ASN A 92 7.40 11.33 13.88
CA ASN A 92 6.44 10.25 13.69
C ASN A 92 5.61 10.55 12.45
N GLU A 93 5.88 9.86 11.35
CA GLU A 93 5.07 9.96 10.14
C GLU A 93 4.11 8.77 10.05
N ARG A 94 2.90 9.01 9.51
CA ARG A 94 2.02 7.90 9.09
C ARG A 94 2.49 7.41 7.72
N PHE A 95 2.98 6.18 7.67
CA PHE A 95 3.24 5.49 6.42
C PHE A 95 1.94 4.91 5.86
N PHE A 96 1.81 4.82 4.54
CA PHE A 96 0.70 4.11 3.93
C PHE A 96 1.17 3.18 2.82
N TYR A 97 0.39 2.13 2.58
CA TYR A 97 0.51 1.27 1.41
C TYR A 97 -0.84 1.21 0.70
N LYS A 98 -0.86 1.55 -0.59
CA LYS A 98 -2.01 1.36 -1.48
C LYS A 98 -1.69 0.21 -2.41
N LEU A 99 -2.50 -0.83 -2.34
CA LEU A 99 -2.43 -1.99 -3.20
C LEU A 99 -3.56 -1.88 -4.24
N PHE A 100 -3.18 -1.79 -5.50
CA PHE A 100 -4.08 -1.74 -6.65
C PHE A 100 -4.14 -3.13 -7.25
N PHE A 101 -5.33 -3.72 -7.28
CA PHE A 101 -5.61 -5.02 -7.84
C PHE A 101 -6.40 -4.82 -9.12
N LEU A 102 -5.74 -5.01 -10.26
CA LEU A 102 -6.44 -5.03 -11.54
C LEU A 102 -7.46 -6.18 -11.57
N SER A 103 -8.36 -6.15 -12.54
CA SER A 103 -9.46 -7.14 -12.66
C SER A 103 -8.95 -8.58 -12.69
N GLU A 104 -7.79 -8.80 -13.29
CA GLU A 104 -7.11 -10.09 -13.41
C GLU A 104 -6.55 -10.60 -12.06
N ALA A 105 -6.33 -9.71 -11.09
CA ALA A 105 -5.85 -10.05 -9.74
C ALA A 105 -6.99 -10.16 -8.72
N HIS A 106 -8.24 -10.32 -9.15
CA HIS A 106 -9.40 -10.34 -8.26
C HIS A 106 -9.31 -11.40 -7.15
N ASP A 107 -8.81 -12.61 -7.46
CA ASP A 107 -8.67 -13.68 -6.47
C ASP A 107 -7.71 -13.29 -5.33
N GLU A 108 -6.62 -12.60 -5.67
CA GLU A 108 -5.65 -12.12 -4.69
C GLU A 108 -6.25 -11.00 -3.83
N TYR A 109 -7.03 -10.10 -4.45
CA TYR A 109 -7.81 -9.09 -3.72
C TYR A 109 -8.77 -9.72 -2.71
N VAL A 110 -9.59 -10.69 -3.15
CA VAL A 110 -10.56 -11.37 -2.28
C VAL A 110 -9.83 -12.11 -1.14
N ARG A 111 -8.71 -12.77 -1.43
CA ARG A 111 -7.90 -13.44 -0.41
C ARG A 111 -7.40 -12.44 0.65
N LEU A 112 -6.81 -11.32 0.24
CA LEU A 112 -6.32 -10.29 1.16
C LEU A 112 -7.46 -9.67 1.96
N ARG A 113 -8.57 -9.31 1.29
CA ARG A 113 -9.74 -8.73 1.93
C ARG A 113 -10.30 -9.63 3.02
N ASN A 114 -10.47 -10.92 2.73
CA ASN A 114 -10.98 -11.90 3.70
C ASN A 114 -10.07 -12.05 4.93
N ILE A 115 -8.75 -11.94 4.77
CA ILE A 115 -7.81 -11.99 5.90
C ILE A 115 -7.93 -10.72 6.76
N LEU A 116 -8.02 -9.55 6.11
CA LEU A 116 -8.18 -8.27 6.80
C LEU A 116 -9.52 -8.20 7.56
N ASP A 117 -10.61 -8.68 6.96
CA ASP A 117 -11.94 -8.64 7.57
C ASP A 117 -12.03 -9.49 8.83
N ARG A 118 -11.38 -10.66 8.83
CA ARG A 118 -11.27 -11.52 10.02
C ARG A 118 -10.48 -10.86 11.16
N GLN A 119 -9.60 -9.91 10.86
CA GLN A 119 -8.82 -9.18 11.86
C GLN A 119 -9.59 -8.00 12.45
N THR A 120 -10.52 -7.41 11.69
CA THR A 120 -11.27 -6.22 12.09
C THR A 120 -12.62 -6.51 12.75
N LEU A 121 -13.14 -7.74 12.60
CA LEU A 121 -14.43 -8.18 13.19
C LEU A 121 -14.32 -8.71 14.64
N ALA A 122 -13.22 -8.40 15.33
CA ALA A 122 -13.01 -8.77 16.73
C ALA A 122 -13.59 -7.73 17.70
#